data_AF-A0A7N8XY05-F1
#
_entry.id   AF-A0A7N8XY05-F1
#
_cell.length_a   1.000
_cell.length_b   1.000
_cell.length_c   1.000
_cell.angle_alpha   90.00
_cell.angle_beta   90.00
_cell.angle_gamma   90.00
#
_symmetry.space_group_name_H-M   'P 1'
#
loop_
_entity.id
_entity.type
_entity.pdbx_description
1 polymer ?
#
loop_
_entity_poly.entity_id
_entity_poly.type
_entity_poly.pdbx_seq_one_letter_code
_entity_poly.pdbx_strand_id
1 'polypeptide(L)'
;MWTCCRDAFLYVSAVQPALFQGQRPWILVEDLSSVYNDVEVERGAVKHAHKKRKLADGRERTMSSDDEEGLGKGRSRHIVVNKTEMPSWSETLESFRIARESWDLLHSHDGLETEFKKICASWKTDSWLWFRIFLTDMIIYQGQYRKALSSLLQMAAVQQPQPGQQSPTGQTSLEHHRALIQQASCHYALGEYRMACEKLLDVVSGLVPPNQEPTKTSEDQGRVKTRTRKGNDLRLLPCTTKAILPFCLQLMLACFKLRAFADSRDDLSLGHVVVLLQQDWPQGELLFLKAVDKICQQGSFQYENFFNYVTNIDMLEEFAYLRTPEGGRIQLELLPNQGMLIKHHTVTRGITKGVKEDFRLAMERQVSRCGENLLSVLHRFCINEKIIIIQSLP
;
A
#
# COMPACT_ATOMS: atom_id res chain seq x y z
N MET A 1 15.87 -31.57 -7.86
CA MET A 1 16.79 -30.47 -7.52
C MET A 1 17.19 -29.64 -8.73
N TRP A 2 17.79 -30.21 -9.78
CA TRP A 2 18.21 -29.46 -10.97
C TRP A 2 17.09 -28.58 -11.56
N THR A 3 15.90 -29.15 -11.79
CA THR A 3 14.73 -28.40 -12.25
C THR A 3 14.37 -27.25 -11.32
N CYS A 4 14.30 -27.50 -10.01
CA CYS A 4 14.03 -26.46 -9.01
C CYS A 4 15.04 -25.30 -9.10
N CYS A 5 16.34 -25.59 -9.12
CA CYS A 5 17.37 -24.56 -9.15
C CYS A 5 17.42 -23.83 -10.50
N ARG A 6 17.25 -24.55 -11.61
CA ARG A 6 17.23 -23.97 -12.96
C ARG A 6 16.06 -22.98 -13.11
N ASP A 7 14.86 -23.41 -12.79
CA ASP A 7 13.67 -22.57 -12.98
C ASP A 7 13.59 -21.44 -11.93
N ALA A 8 14.11 -21.66 -10.71
CA ALA A 8 14.32 -20.58 -9.73
C ALA A 8 15.32 -19.53 -10.24
N PHE A 9 16.42 -19.98 -10.85
CA PHE A 9 17.39 -19.08 -11.46
C PHE A 9 16.78 -18.28 -12.61
N LEU A 10 16.03 -18.93 -13.53
CA LEU A 10 15.35 -18.25 -14.63
C LEU A 10 14.35 -17.20 -14.15
N TYR A 11 13.56 -17.52 -13.12
CA TYR A 11 12.67 -16.56 -12.47
C TYR A 11 13.44 -15.36 -11.91
N VAL A 12 14.50 -15.60 -11.13
CA VAL A 12 15.26 -14.51 -10.48
C VAL A 12 16.05 -13.69 -11.49
N SER A 13 16.54 -14.30 -12.57
CA SER A 13 17.17 -13.55 -13.67
C SER A 13 16.20 -12.58 -14.34
N ALA A 14 14.89 -12.89 -14.37
CA ALA A 14 13.87 -12.00 -14.90
C ALA A 14 13.41 -10.94 -13.88
N VAL A 15 13.25 -11.29 -12.61
CA VAL A 15 12.75 -10.35 -11.58
C VAL A 15 13.85 -9.51 -10.92
N GLN A 16 15.09 -9.99 -10.91
CA GLN A 16 16.25 -9.26 -10.40
C GLN A 16 17.40 -9.36 -11.41
N PRO A 17 17.23 -8.81 -12.62
CA PRO A 17 18.25 -8.84 -13.65
C PRO A 17 19.50 -8.04 -13.26
N ALA A 18 19.41 -7.12 -12.31
CA ALA A 18 20.57 -6.39 -11.78
C ALA A 18 21.68 -7.30 -11.24
N LEU A 19 21.34 -8.51 -10.77
CA LEU A 19 22.33 -9.50 -10.32
C LEU A 19 23.15 -10.11 -11.47
N PHE A 20 22.71 -9.97 -12.73
CA PHE A 20 23.30 -10.70 -13.86
C PHE A 20 23.58 -9.83 -15.10
N GLN A 21 22.69 -8.88 -15.43
CA GLN A 21 22.67 -8.15 -16.71
C GLN A 21 22.33 -6.65 -16.57
N GLY A 22 22.21 -6.11 -15.34
CA GLY A 22 22.11 -4.67 -15.09
C GLY A 22 20.76 -4.00 -15.44
N GLN A 23 19.70 -4.76 -15.73
CA GLN A 23 18.35 -4.21 -15.97
C GLN A 23 17.57 -3.95 -14.65
N ARG A 24 16.34 -3.44 -14.77
CA ARG A 24 15.51 -2.96 -13.65
C ARG A 24 14.85 -4.11 -12.86
N PRO A 25 14.82 -4.04 -11.51
CA PRO A 25 14.14 -5.04 -10.68
C PRO A 25 12.62 -5.05 -10.83
N TRP A 26 12.03 -6.18 -10.47
CA TRP A 26 10.62 -6.39 -10.18
C TRP A 26 10.45 -6.84 -8.73
N ILE A 27 9.34 -6.42 -8.12
CA ILE A 27 9.05 -6.62 -6.71
C ILE A 27 7.75 -7.40 -6.60
N LEU A 28 7.77 -8.56 -5.93
CA LEU A 28 6.56 -9.31 -5.61
C LEU A 28 5.90 -8.72 -4.36
N VAL A 29 4.69 -8.22 -4.50
CA VAL A 29 3.91 -7.49 -3.47
C VAL A 29 2.43 -7.89 -3.50
N GLU A 30 1.66 -7.51 -2.48
CA GLU A 30 0.21 -7.63 -2.42
C GLU A 30 -0.46 -6.87 -3.59
N ASP A 31 -1.48 -7.47 -4.20
CA ASP A 31 -2.27 -6.79 -5.22
C ASP A 31 -3.33 -5.87 -4.60
N LEU A 32 -3.21 -4.58 -4.87
CA LEU A 32 -4.09 -3.54 -4.32
C LEU A 32 -5.21 -3.12 -5.30
N SER A 33 -5.47 -3.89 -6.36
CA SER A 33 -6.47 -3.54 -7.39
C SER A 33 -7.87 -3.31 -6.81
N SER A 34 -8.20 -3.93 -5.67
CA SER A 34 -9.48 -3.78 -4.98
C SER A 34 -9.50 -2.70 -3.91
N VAL A 35 -8.44 -1.89 -3.76
CA VAL A 35 -8.36 -0.87 -2.69
C VAL A 35 -9.51 0.14 -2.76
N TYR A 36 -10.02 0.44 -3.96
CA TYR A 36 -11.16 1.36 -4.17
C TYR A 36 -12.53 0.70 -4.08
N ASN A 37 -12.60 -0.64 -4.00
CA ASN A 37 -13.87 -1.35 -3.85
C ASN A 37 -14.51 -1.09 -2.49
N ASP A 38 -15.75 -1.49 -2.31
CA ASP A 38 -16.44 -1.30 -1.03
C ASP A 38 -15.72 -1.96 0.15
N VAL A 39 -15.83 -1.36 1.34
CA VAL A 39 -15.56 -2.07 2.58
C VAL A 39 -16.80 -2.91 2.85
N GLU A 40 -16.86 -4.14 2.34
CA GLU A 40 -17.85 -5.11 2.83
C GLU A 40 -17.50 -5.44 4.29
N VAL A 41 -18.00 -4.64 5.24
CA VAL A 41 -18.13 -5.08 6.63
C VAL A 41 -19.19 -6.18 6.60
N GLU A 42 -18.79 -7.45 6.71
CA GLU A 42 -19.74 -8.58 6.71
C GLU A 42 -20.73 -8.43 7.88
N ARG A 43 -21.90 -7.84 7.62
CA ARG A 43 -23.05 -7.95 8.51
C ARG A 43 -23.55 -9.39 8.41
N GLY A 44 -23.20 -10.17 9.43
CA GLY A 44 -23.38 -11.60 9.50
C GLY A 44 -24.75 -12.12 9.05
N ALA A 45 -24.70 -13.23 8.30
CA ALA A 45 -25.85 -14.07 8.03
C ALA A 45 -26.33 -14.71 9.34
N VAL A 46 -27.28 -14.05 10.02
CA VAL A 46 -28.01 -14.63 11.14
C VAL A 46 -29.00 -15.65 10.60
N LYS A 47 -28.66 -16.94 10.69
CA LYS A 47 -29.64 -18.01 10.83
C LYS A 47 -29.29 -18.88 12.05
N HIS A 48 -30.17 -18.76 13.06
CA HIS A 48 -30.39 -19.57 14.26
C HIS A 48 -29.35 -20.63 14.68
N ALA A 49 -28.74 -20.41 15.85
CA ALA A 49 -28.64 -21.43 16.90
C ALA A 49 -28.29 -20.78 18.24
N HIS A 50 -29.15 -21.00 19.24
CA HIS A 50 -28.90 -20.64 20.63
C HIS A 50 -27.65 -21.37 21.17
N LYS A 51 -26.74 -20.65 21.86
CA LYS A 51 -26.30 -20.91 23.26
C LYS A 51 -24.93 -20.26 23.58
N LYS A 52 -24.96 -19.46 24.66
CA LYS A 52 -23.86 -19.00 25.54
C LYS A 52 -22.94 -17.86 25.06
N ARG A 53 -23.27 -16.69 25.64
CA ARG A 53 -22.54 -15.44 25.83
C ARG A 53 -21.01 -15.63 26.06
N LYS A 54 -20.19 -15.06 25.17
CA LYS A 54 -18.80 -14.66 25.43
C LYS A 54 -18.62 -13.28 24.82
N LEU A 55 -18.04 -12.33 25.57
CA LEU A 55 -17.79 -10.96 25.10
C LEU A 55 -16.94 -11.00 23.83
N ALA A 56 -17.37 -10.24 22.81
CA ALA A 56 -16.69 -10.12 21.54
C ALA A 56 -15.64 -9.00 21.60
N ASP A 57 -14.38 -9.37 21.35
CA ASP A 57 -13.33 -8.46 20.93
C ASP A 57 -13.47 -8.25 19.41
N GLY A 58 -13.61 -6.99 18.99
CA GLY A 58 -13.98 -6.58 17.65
C GLY A 58 -12.79 -6.54 16.70
N ARG A 59 -12.17 -7.69 16.44
CA ARG A 59 -11.08 -7.82 15.46
C ARG A 59 -11.57 -8.64 14.27
N GLU A 60 -11.85 -7.98 13.14
CA GLU A 60 -11.98 -8.66 11.86
C GLU A 60 -10.70 -9.46 11.59
N ARG A 61 -10.86 -10.74 11.26
CA ARG A 61 -9.74 -11.63 10.91
C ARG A 61 -9.30 -11.31 9.48
N THR A 62 -8.22 -10.56 9.33
CA THR A 62 -7.36 -10.69 8.15
C THR A 62 -6.76 -12.10 8.20
N MET A 63 -7.02 -12.90 7.17
CA MET A 63 -6.61 -14.31 7.11
C MET A 63 -5.11 -14.42 6.85
N SER A 64 -4.30 -14.10 7.85
CA SER A 64 -2.92 -14.58 7.90
C SER A 64 -2.96 -16.09 8.14
N SER A 65 -2.39 -16.86 7.21
CA SER A 65 -2.24 -18.31 7.30
C SER A 65 -1.15 -18.73 8.31
N ASP A 66 -0.55 -17.78 9.03
CA ASP A 66 0.58 -18.05 9.93
C ASP A 66 0.22 -18.90 11.16
N ASP A 67 -1.08 -19.09 11.47
CA ASP A 67 -1.54 -19.89 12.61
C ASP A 67 -1.84 -21.36 12.26
N GLU A 68 -1.77 -21.75 10.98
CA GLU A 68 -1.92 -23.15 10.54
C GLU A 68 -0.53 -23.81 10.39
N GLU A 69 -0.01 -24.36 11.50
CA GLU A 69 1.01 -25.41 11.42
C GLU A 69 0.36 -26.68 10.83
N GLY A 70 0.25 -26.73 9.51
CA GLY A 70 -0.34 -27.87 8.84
C GLY A 70 0.00 -27.88 7.37
N LEU A 71 0.52 -29.02 6.89
CA LEU A 71 0.72 -29.39 5.48
C LEU A 71 -0.62 -29.36 4.71
N GLY A 72 -1.19 -28.16 4.50
CA GLY A 72 -2.55 -27.96 4.02
C GLY A 72 -2.59 -26.95 2.88
N LYS A 73 -2.53 -27.47 1.64
CA LYS A 73 -3.01 -26.85 0.38
C LYS A 73 -3.33 -25.35 0.47
N GLY A 74 -2.29 -24.52 0.51
CA GLY A 74 -2.42 -23.08 0.34
C GLY A 74 -3.13 -22.80 -0.98
N ARG A 75 -4.26 -22.10 -0.92
CA ARG A 75 -5.03 -21.66 -2.10
C ARG A 75 -4.06 -20.96 -3.05
N SER A 76 -3.90 -21.46 -4.27
CA SER A 76 -2.93 -20.92 -5.25
C SER A 76 -3.22 -19.43 -5.47
N ARG A 77 -2.36 -18.55 -4.93
CA ARG A 77 -2.45 -17.11 -5.15
C ARG A 77 -2.13 -16.83 -6.62
N HIS A 78 -2.82 -15.89 -7.25
CA HIS A 78 -2.44 -15.50 -8.60
C HIS A 78 -1.37 -14.40 -8.53
N ILE A 79 -0.36 -14.46 -9.40
CA ILE A 79 0.61 -13.38 -9.57
C ILE A 79 0.21 -12.59 -10.83
N VAL A 80 -0.25 -11.36 -10.61
CA VAL A 80 -0.63 -10.41 -11.65
C VAL A 80 0.61 -9.69 -12.15
N VAL A 81 0.71 -9.52 -13.47
CA VAL A 81 1.81 -8.82 -14.12
C VAL A 81 1.25 -7.87 -15.18
N ASN A 82 1.82 -6.67 -15.27
CA ASN A 82 1.54 -5.79 -16.39
C ASN A 82 2.24 -6.32 -17.65
N LYS A 83 1.45 -6.95 -18.54
CA LYS A 83 1.94 -7.63 -19.75
C LYS A 83 2.61 -6.67 -20.75
N THR A 84 2.29 -5.38 -20.71
CA THR A 84 2.92 -4.40 -21.61
C THR A 84 4.29 -3.96 -21.10
N GLU A 85 4.52 -4.03 -19.79
CA GLU A 85 5.78 -3.59 -19.17
C GLU A 85 6.78 -4.75 -19.00
N MET A 86 6.31 -5.99 -18.95
CA MET A 86 7.14 -7.19 -18.81
C MET A 86 7.01 -8.10 -20.04
N PRO A 87 7.91 -8.03 -21.04
CA PRO A 87 7.80 -8.78 -22.29
C PRO A 87 7.75 -10.31 -22.11
N SER A 88 8.56 -10.87 -21.21
CA SER A 88 8.67 -12.32 -20.95
C SER A 88 7.84 -12.77 -19.73
N TRP A 89 6.73 -12.09 -19.45
CA TRP A 89 5.94 -12.34 -18.23
C TRP A 89 5.47 -13.80 -18.15
N SER A 90 5.10 -14.42 -19.27
CA SER A 90 4.61 -15.80 -19.33
C SER A 90 5.68 -16.79 -18.89
N GLU A 91 6.88 -16.66 -19.42
CA GLU A 91 8.03 -17.51 -19.13
C GLU A 91 8.49 -17.32 -17.68
N THR A 92 8.46 -16.08 -17.17
CA THR A 92 8.83 -15.79 -15.79
C THR A 92 7.85 -16.43 -14.80
N LEU A 93 6.54 -16.30 -15.03
CA LEU A 93 5.53 -16.92 -14.17
C LEU A 93 5.57 -18.45 -14.25
N GLU A 94 5.83 -19.01 -15.43
CA GLU A 94 5.97 -20.45 -15.60
C GLU A 94 7.23 -20.97 -14.88
N SER A 95 8.36 -20.26 -14.98
CA SER A 95 9.59 -20.61 -14.27
C SER A 95 9.36 -20.59 -12.75
N PHE A 96 8.66 -19.57 -12.23
CA PHE A 96 8.28 -19.52 -10.82
C PHE A 96 7.43 -20.73 -10.41
N ARG A 97 6.42 -21.06 -11.22
CA ARG A 97 5.49 -22.18 -10.99
C ARG A 97 6.23 -23.51 -10.94
N ILE A 98 7.08 -23.79 -11.93
CA ILE A 98 7.87 -25.03 -12.02
C ILE A 98 8.84 -25.12 -10.84
N ALA A 99 9.52 -24.03 -10.48
CA ALA A 99 10.46 -24.00 -9.38
C ALA A 99 9.76 -24.30 -8.04
N ARG A 100 8.60 -23.68 -7.80
CA ARG A 100 7.77 -23.93 -6.61
C ARG A 100 7.27 -25.38 -6.56
N GLU A 101 6.68 -25.89 -7.64
CA GLU A 101 6.19 -27.27 -7.69
C GLU A 101 7.32 -28.29 -7.46
N SER A 102 8.51 -28.00 -8.00
CA SER A 102 9.71 -28.78 -7.75
C SER A 102 10.20 -28.69 -6.29
N TRP A 103 10.10 -27.51 -5.67
CA TRP A 103 10.43 -27.31 -4.26
C TRP A 103 9.48 -28.10 -3.35
N ASP A 104 8.17 -28.01 -3.61
CA ASP A 104 7.14 -28.73 -2.85
C ASP A 104 7.36 -30.25 -2.95
N LEU A 105 7.73 -30.76 -4.15
CA LEU A 105 8.09 -32.17 -4.33
C LEU A 105 9.31 -32.57 -3.50
N LEU A 106 10.36 -31.74 -3.47
CA LEU A 106 11.58 -32.02 -2.68
C LEU A 106 11.31 -32.06 -1.17
N HIS A 107 10.28 -31.36 -0.69
CA HIS A 107 9.87 -31.32 0.71
C HIS A 107 8.64 -32.20 1.01
N SER A 108 8.21 -33.04 0.06
CA SER A 108 7.03 -33.90 0.23
C SER A 108 7.29 -35.14 1.09
N HIS A 109 8.56 -35.54 1.22
CA HIS A 109 9.00 -36.72 1.97
C HIS A 109 10.31 -36.42 2.71
N ASP A 110 10.40 -36.83 3.97
CA ASP A 110 11.58 -36.61 4.83
C ASP A 110 12.90 -37.09 4.22
N GLY A 111 12.86 -38.21 3.48
CA GLY A 111 14.04 -38.73 2.78
C GLY A 111 14.53 -37.81 1.66
N LEU A 112 13.62 -37.28 0.85
CA LEU A 112 13.94 -36.32 -0.20
C LEU A 112 14.43 -35.00 0.39
N GLU A 113 13.77 -34.52 1.45
CA GLU A 113 14.15 -33.29 2.13
C GLU A 113 15.55 -33.40 2.75
N THR A 114 15.86 -34.53 3.38
CA THR A 114 17.17 -34.80 3.98
C THR A 114 18.28 -34.81 2.94
N GLU A 115 18.10 -35.53 1.82
CA GLU A 115 19.08 -35.54 0.73
C GLU A 115 19.21 -34.18 0.06
N PHE A 116 18.10 -33.46 -0.13
CA PHE A 116 18.11 -32.11 -0.65
C PHE A 116 18.93 -31.16 0.23
N LYS A 117 18.72 -31.19 1.55
CA LYS A 117 19.50 -30.41 2.53
C LYS A 117 21.00 -30.72 2.46
N LYS A 118 21.39 -32.00 2.32
CA LYS A 118 22.79 -32.41 2.14
C LYS A 118 23.41 -31.81 0.88
N ILE A 119 22.70 -31.86 -0.26
CA ILE A 119 23.21 -31.29 -1.51
C ILE A 119 23.31 -29.77 -1.40
N CYS A 120 22.31 -29.09 -0.84
CA CYS A 120 22.34 -27.65 -0.59
C CYS A 120 23.54 -27.24 0.27
N ALA A 121 23.84 -27.98 1.35
CA ALA A 121 25.02 -27.75 2.19
C ALA A 121 26.32 -27.98 1.42
N SER A 122 26.42 -29.06 0.64
CA SER A 122 27.59 -29.36 -0.20
C SER A 122 27.87 -28.26 -1.23
N TRP A 123 26.82 -27.71 -1.81
CA TRP A 123 26.90 -26.65 -2.82
C TRP A 123 26.98 -25.24 -2.22
N LYS A 124 26.88 -25.12 -0.89
CA LYS A 124 26.86 -23.84 -0.16
C LYS A 124 25.81 -22.87 -0.71
N THR A 125 24.60 -23.40 -0.98
CA THR A 125 23.51 -22.62 -1.57
C THR A 125 23.02 -21.51 -0.66
N ASP A 126 23.34 -21.59 0.64
CA ASP A 126 23.13 -20.51 1.59
C ASP A 126 23.86 -19.23 1.18
N SER A 127 24.98 -19.30 0.47
CA SER A 127 25.68 -18.11 -0.04
C SER A 127 25.04 -17.49 -1.30
N TRP A 128 24.08 -18.16 -1.92
CA TRP A 128 23.51 -17.73 -3.19
C TRP A 128 22.37 -16.72 -2.98
N LEU A 129 22.68 -15.43 -3.15
CA LEU A 129 21.71 -14.35 -3.00
C LEU A 129 20.47 -14.53 -3.90
N TRP A 130 20.67 -14.93 -5.16
CA TRP A 130 19.56 -15.18 -6.08
C TRP A 130 18.63 -16.27 -5.57
N PHE A 131 19.18 -17.34 -4.97
CA PHE A 131 18.38 -18.42 -4.45
C PHE A 131 17.61 -17.97 -3.20
N ARG A 132 18.24 -17.17 -2.33
CA ARG A 132 17.55 -16.53 -1.19
C ARG A 132 16.37 -15.67 -1.66
N ILE A 133 16.54 -14.85 -2.69
CA ILE A 133 15.46 -14.02 -3.26
C ILE A 133 14.29 -14.88 -3.73
N PHE A 134 14.55 -15.97 -4.48
CA PHE A 134 13.51 -16.91 -4.90
C PHE A 134 12.76 -17.48 -3.69
N LEU A 135 13.48 -17.94 -2.67
CA LEU A 135 12.88 -18.51 -1.46
C LEU A 135 12.03 -17.48 -0.72
N THR A 136 12.48 -16.23 -0.61
CA THR A 136 11.68 -15.15 0.00
C THR A 136 10.40 -14.89 -0.77
N ASP A 137 10.47 -14.74 -2.10
CA ASP A 137 9.30 -14.53 -2.95
C ASP A 137 8.32 -15.73 -2.87
N MET A 138 8.84 -16.95 -2.78
CA MET A 138 8.04 -18.16 -2.58
C MET A 138 7.35 -18.19 -1.20
N ILE A 139 8.03 -17.76 -0.14
CA ILE A 139 7.44 -17.66 1.21
C ILE A 139 6.32 -16.59 1.25
N ILE A 140 6.53 -15.44 0.57
CA ILE A 140 5.48 -14.42 0.36
C ILE A 140 4.30 -15.02 -0.41
N TYR A 141 4.57 -15.74 -1.49
CA TYR A 141 3.55 -16.45 -2.27
C TYR A 141 2.78 -17.49 -1.44
N GLN A 142 3.41 -18.14 -0.48
CA GLN A 142 2.75 -19.07 0.44
C GLN A 142 1.96 -18.35 1.55
N GLY A 143 2.08 -17.02 1.67
CA GLY A 143 1.42 -16.24 2.72
C GLY A 143 2.09 -16.35 4.09
N GLN A 144 3.33 -16.83 4.16
CA GLN A 144 4.08 -17.01 5.41
C GLN A 144 4.86 -15.73 5.76
N TYR A 145 4.14 -14.64 6.01
CA TYR A 145 4.71 -13.29 6.04
C TYR A 145 5.74 -13.07 7.16
N ARG A 146 5.57 -13.68 8.34
CA ARG A 146 6.57 -13.58 9.42
C ARG A 146 7.92 -14.20 9.04
N LYS A 147 7.91 -15.31 8.30
CA LYS A 147 9.13 -15.93 7.77
C LYS A 147 9.75 -15.09 6.66
N ALA A 148 8.91 -14.50 5.80
CA ALA A 148 9.38 -13.59 4.75
C ALA A 148 10.08 -12.36 5.36
N LEU A 149 9.49 -11.74 6.39
CA LEU A 149 10.10 -10.61 7.11
C LEU A 149 11.47 -10.98 7.70
N SER A 150 11.57 -12.14 8.35
CA SER A 150 12.84 -12.62 8.90
C SER A 150 13.90 -12.83 7.80
N SER A 151 13.50 -13.40 6.66
CA SER A 151 14.36 -13.57 5.48
C SER A 151 14.83 -12.24 4.87
N LEU A 152 13.91 -11.27 4.73
CA LEU A 152 14.21 -9.93 4.22
C LEU A 152 15.18 -9.16 5.13
N LEU A 153 15.00 -9.25 6.46
CA LEU A 153 15.91 -8.62 7.43
C LEU A 153 17.31 -9.24 7.37
N GLN A 154 17.42 -10.56 7.24
CA GLN A 154 18.71 -11.24 7.07
C GLN A 154 19.41 -10.83 5.77
N MET A 155 18.68 -10.69 4.67
CA MET A 155 19.24 -10.21 3.41
C MET A 155 19.74 -8.76 3.53
N ALA A 156 19.00 -7.88 4.20
CA ALA A 156 19.40 -6.50 4.43
C ALA A 156 20.66 -6.37 5.31
N ALA A 157 20.82 -7.23 6.32
CA ALA A 157 22.01 -7.24 7.18
C ALA A 157 23.30 -7.63 6.42
N VAL A 158 23.19 -8.52 5.42
CA VAL A 158 24.31 -8.95 4.57
C VAL A 158 24.69 -7.90 3.53
N GLN A 159 23.75 -7.04 3.14
CA GLN A 159 23.92 -6.00 2.12
C GLN A 159 24.37 -4.64 2.68
N GLN A 160 24.56 -4.48 4.00
CA GLN A 160 25.04 -3.21 4.53
C GLN A 160 26.43 -2.87 3.95
N PRO A 161 26.61 -1.65 3.38
CA PRO A 161 27.89 -1.25 2.87
C PRO A 161 28.90 -1.18 4.02
N GLN A 162 30.07 -1.77 3.83
CA GLN A 162 31.20 -1.52 4.72
C GLN A 162 31.49 -0.01 4.75
N PRO A 163 31.79 0.58 5.92
CA PRO A 163 32.12 2.00 6.01
C PRO A 163 33.30 2.31 5.10
N GLY A 164 33.05 3.06 4.01
CA GLY A 164 34.06 3.47 3.02
C GLY A 164 33.78 3.10 1.56
N GLN A 165 32.81 2.22 1.26
CA GLN A 165 32.44 1.90 -0.13
C GLN A 165 31.10 2.53 -0.51
N GLN A 166 31.14 3.79 -0.95
CA GLN A 166 30.04 4.37 -1.71
C GLN A 166 30.08 3.76 -3.12
N SER A 167 29.12 2.89 -3.43
CA SER A 167 28.91 2.45 -4.81
C SER A 167 28.47 3.66 -5.66
N PRO A 168 29.16 3.97 -6.76
CA PRO A 168 28.89 5.16 -7.58
C PRO A 168 27.60 5.07 -8.41
N THR A 169 26.86 3.98 -8.30
CA THR A 169 25.60 3.73 -9.01
C THR A 169 24.46 3.68 -7.98
N GLY A 170 23.35 4.38 -8.20
CA GLY A 170 22.16 4.34 -7.34
C GLY A 170 21.46 2.97 -7.23
N GLN A 171 22.15 1.88 -7.58
CA GLN A 171 21.69 0.49 -7.50
C GLN A 171 21.50 0.03 -6.05
N THR A 172 22.38 0.44 -5.12
CA THR A 172 22.25 0.13 -3.69
C THR A 172 20.98 0.73 -3.06
N SER A 173 20.53 1.88 -3.57
CA SER A 173 19.27 2.51 -3.13
C SER A 173 18.03 1.73 -3.61
N LEU A 174 18.04 1.19 -4.84
CA LEU A 174 16.89 0.46 -5.39
C LEU A 174 16.72 -0.94 -4.79
N GLU A 175 17.81 -1.65 -4.49
CA GLU A 175 17.73 -2.94 -3.79
C GLU A 175 17.21 -2.77 -2.35
N HIS A 176 17.66 -1.70 -1.69
CA HIS A 176 17.13 -1.32 -0.39
C HIS A 176 15.64 -0.99 -0.45
N HIS A 177 15.20 -0.19 -1.44
CA HIS A 177 13.79 0.09 -1.66
C HIS A 177 12.99 -1.20 -1.93
N ARG A 178 13.50 -2.15 -2.74
CA ARG A 178 12.84 -3.45 -2.98
C ARG A 178 12.55 -4.17 -1.67
N ALA A 179 13.56 -4.32 -0.81
CA ALA A 179 13.40 -5.01 0.46
C ALA A 179 12.39 -4.31 1.38
N LEU A 180 12.46 -2.98 1.50
CA LEU A 180 11.51 -2.20 2.31
C LEU A 180 10.07 -2.29 1.79
N ILE A 181 9.87 -2.27 0.47
CA ILE A 181 8.54 -2.40 -0.15
C ILE A 181 7.96 -3.79 0.13
N GLN A 182 8.76 -4.87 0.02
CA GLN A 182 8.31 -6.22 0.38
C GLN A 182 8.00 -6.33 1.87
N GLN A 183 8.81 -5.72 2.75
CA GLN A 183 8.52 -5.66 4.18
C GLN A 183 7.20 -4.94 4.46
N ALA A 184 6.96 -3.78 3.83
CA ALA A 184 5.71 -3.04 3.96
C ALA A 184 4.50 -3.89 3.55
N SER A 185 4.64 -4.59 2.42
CA SER A 185 3.62 -5.50 1.90
C SER A 185 3.32 -6.65 2.87
N CYS A 186 4.35 -7.24 3.48
CA CYS A 186 4.20 -8.29 4.49
C CYS A 186 3.53 -7.76 5.77
N HIS A 187 3.95 -6.60 6.28
CA HIS A 187 3.33 -5.96 7.44
C HIS A 187 1.86 -5.64 7.19
N TYR A 188 1.52 -5.14 6.00
CA TYR A 188 0.13 -4.91 5.61
C TYR A 188 -0.70 -6.20 5.65
N ALA A 189 -0.19 -7.29 5.07
CA ALA A 189 -0.88 -8.57 5.07
C ALA A 189 -1.06 -9.16 6.49
N LEU A 190 -0.16 -8.82 7.42
CA LEU A 190 -0.26 -9.16 8.84
C LEU A 190 -1.20 -8.24 9.64
N GLY A 191 -1.71 -7.16 9.04
CA GLY A 191 -2.51 -6.14 9.73
C GLY A 191 -1.69 -5.17 10.59
N GLU A 192 -0.36 -5.16 10.43
CA GLU A 192 0.59 -4.30 11.14
C GLU A 192 0.75 -2.96 10.40
N TYR A 193 -0.35 -2.22 10.28
CA TYR A 193 -0.43 -1.04 9.41
C TYR A 193 0.55 0.08 9.76
N ARG A 194 0.82 0.30 11.05
CA ARG A 194 1.87 1.24 11.50
C ARG A 194 3.23 0.86 10.92
N MET A 195 3.63 -0.40 11.09
CA MET A 195 4.93 -0.89 10.59
C MET A 195 4.99 -0.82 9.07
N ALA A 196 3.88 -1.16 8.38
CA ALA A 196 3.79 -1.04 6.93
C ALA A 196 4.06 0.40 6.47
N CYS A 197 3.36 1.38 7.05
CA CYS A 197 3.53 2.78 6.71
C CYS A 197 4.92 3.32 7.07
N GLU A 198 5.52 2.90 8.18
CA GLU A 198 6.91 3.26 8.51
C GLU A 198 7.88 2.86 7.39
N LYS A 199 7.81 1.61 6.90
CA LYS A 199 8.66 1.15 5.78
C LYS A 199 8.39 1.92 4.49
N LEU A 200 7.12 2.24 4.20
CA LEU A 200 6.77 3.03 3.01
C LEU A 200 7.31 4.46 3.10
N LEU A 201 7.19 5.10 4.26
CA LEU A 201 7.68 6.46 4.46
C LEU A 201 9.21 6.54 4.38
N ASP A 202 9.92 5.49 4.81
CA ASP A 202 11.37 5.38 4.60
C ASP A 202 11.73 5.28 3.11
N VAL A 203 10.97 4.49 2.32
CA VAL A 203 11.13 4.43 0.85
C VAL A 203 10.86 5.80 0.23
N VAL A 204 9.73 6.44 0.54
CA VAL A 204 9.34 7.73 -0.02
C VAL A 204 10.35 8.83 0.31
N SER A 205 10.97 8.78 1.49
CA SER A 205 12.05 9.70 1.90
C SER A 205 13.30 9.58 1.02
N GLY A 206 13.56 8.39 0.45
CA GLY A 206 14.64 8.15 -0.50
C GLY A 206 14.31 8.46 -1.95
N LEU A 207 13.05 8.75 -2.29
CA LEU A 207 12.63 9.09 -3.65
C LEU A 207 12.82 10.57 -3.93
N VAL A 208 13.41 10.88 -5.09
CA VAL A 208 13.40 12.24 -5.63
C VAL A 208 12.01 12.53 -6.20
N PRO A 209 11.38 13.67 -5.86
CA PRO A 209 10.09 14.05 -6.42
C PRO A 209 10.18 14.06 -7.96
N PRO A 210 9.16 13.56 -8.68
CA PRO A 210 9.17 13.65 -10.13
C PRO A 210 9.16 15.13 -10.56
N ASN A 211 10.25 15.60 -11.17
CA ASN A 211 10.27 16.89 -11.86
C ASN A 211 9.34 16.83 -13.08
N GLN A 212 8.69 17.95 -13.39
CA GLN A 212 7.76 18.07 -14.52
C GLN A 212 8.44 17.64 -15.83
N GLU A 213 8.09 16.45 -16.34
CA GLU A 213 8.00 16.24 -17.78
C GLU A 213 6.54 16.51 -18.16
N PRO A 214 6.24 17.44 -19.09
CA PRO A 214 4.90 17.67 -19.58
C PRO A 214 4.44 16.42 -20.33
N THR A 215 3.77 15.52 -19.62
CA THR A 215 3.12 14.36 -20.23
C THR A 215 1.75 14.83 -20.68
N LYS A 216 1.57 14.84 -22.00
CA LYS A 216 0.27 14.95 -22.65
C LYS A 216 -0.69 14.02 -21.94
N THR A 217 -1.87 14.53 -21.62
CA THR A 217 -3.03 13.75 -21.17
C THR A 217 -3.19 12.54 -22.06
N SER A 218 -2.76 11.37 -21.57
CA SER A 218 -3.14 10.10 -22.17
C SER A 218 -4.56 9.83 -21.70
N GLU A 219 -5.51 10.54 -22.29
CA GLU A 219 -6.85 9.99 -22.42
C GLU A 219 -6.70 8.66 -23.17
N ASP A 220 -7.41 7.65 -22.70
CA ASP A 220 -7.44 6.29 -23.23
C ASP A 220 -6.35 5.33 -22.71
N GLN A 221 -6.54 4.85 -21.48
CA GLN A 221 -6.27 3.44 -21.19
C GLN A 221 -7.59 2.74 -20.91
N GLY A 222 -7.99 1.96 -21.92
CA GLY A 222 -9.25 1.27 -21.98
C GLY A 222 -9.54 0.42 -20.74
N ARG A 223 -10.82 0.42 -20.38
CA ARG A 223 -11.46 -0.47 -19.43
C ARG A 223 -11.11 -1.94 -19.72
N VAL A 224 -10.11 -2.48 -19.04
CA VAL A 224 -10.00 -3.92 -18.84
C VAL A 224 -10.72 -4.25 -17.55
N LYS A 225 -11.99 -4.68 -17.67
CA LYS A 225 -12.70 -5.34 -16.57
C LYS A 225 -12.07 -6.71 -16.33
N THR A 226 -10.96 -6.76 -15.59
CA THR A 226 -10.52 -7.98 -14.93
C THR A 226 -11.47 -8.26 -13.78
N ARG A 227 -12.15 -9.41 -13.80
CA ARG A 227 -12.90 -9.90 -12.64
C ARG A 227 -11.92 -10.07 -11.49
N THR A 228 -11.91 -9.12 -10.56
CA THR A 228 -11.16 -9.21 -9.30
C THR A 228 -11.72 -10.35 -8.47
N ARG A 229 -10.92 -11.41 -8.26
CA ARG A 229 -11.20 -12.39 -7.21
C ARG A 229 -10.88 -11.75 -5.86
N LYS A 230 -11.60 -12.14 -4.80
CA LYS A 230 -11.42 -11.60 -3.45
C LYS A 230 -9.96 -11.77 -2.97
N GLY A 231 -9.22 -10.65 -2.92
CA GLY A 231 -8.38 -10.22 -1.79
C GLY A 231 -7.13 -11.01 -1.40
N ASN A 232 -6.53 -11.84 -2.27
CA ASN A 232 -5.32 -12.59 -1.94
C ASN A 232 -4.32 -12.72 -3.11
N ASP A 233 -4.48 -11.94 -4.18
CA ASP A 233 -3.57 -12.00 -5.32
C ASP A 233 -2.30 -11.18 -5.04
N LEU A 234 -1.21 -11.55 -5.71
CA LEU A 234 0.06 -10.85 -5.68
C LEU A 234 0.26 -10.14 -7.02
N ARG A 235 1.20 -9.19 -7.04
CA ARG A 235 1.60 -8.46 -8.24
C ARG A 235 3.12 -8.40 -8.33
N LEU A 236 3.66 -8.52 -9.55
CA LEU A 236 5.02 -8.08 -9.86
C LEU A 236 5.01 -6.59 -10.26
N LEU A 237 5.54 -5.75 -9.40
CA LEU A 237 5.66 -4.30 -9.57
C LEU A 237 7.06 -3.94 -10.10
N PRO A 238 7.20 -3.13 -11.16
CA PRO A 238 8.51 -2.65 -11.59
C PRO A 238 9.11 -1.68 -10.57
N CYS A 239 10.37 -1.89 -10.18
CA CYS A 239 11.08 -1.03 -9.24
C CYS A 239 11.56 0.25 -9.94
N THR A 240 10.64 1.20 -10.14
CA THR A 240 10.91 2.51 -10.73
C THR A 240 10.25 3.61 -9.92
N THR A 241 10.81 4.82 -9.91
CA THR A 241 10.20 5.97 -9.21
C THR A 241 8.75 6.21 -9.65
N LYS A 242 8.46 6.00 -10.95
CA LYS A 242 7.11 6.17 -11.53
C LYS A 242 6.10 5.15 -10.99
N ALA A 243 6.52 3.95 -10.60
CA ALA A 243 5.64 2.89 -10.11
C ALA A 243 5.64 2.76 -8.57
N ILE A 244 6.78 3.04 -7.92
CA ILE A 244 6.93 2.87 -6.48
C ILE A 244 6.11 3.90 -5.71
N LEU A 245 6.19 5.20 -6.05
CA LEU A 245 5.48 6.23 -5.30
C LEU A 245 3.95 6.01 -5.34
N PRO A 246 3.32 5.77 -6.51
CA PRO A 246 1.90 5.41 -6.57
C PRO A 246 1.56 4.16 -5.74
N PHE A 247 2.39 3.11 -5.81
CA PHE A 247 2.17 1.91 -5.00
C PHE A 247 2.23 2.22 -3.50
N CYS A 248 3.21 3.00 -3.04
CA CYS A 248 3.30 3.42 -1.63
C CYS A 248 2.04 4.16 -1.20
N LEU A 249 1.55 5.10 -2.02
CA LEU A 249 0.33 5.86 -1.75
C LEU A 249 -0.91 4.95 -1.68
N GLN A 250 -1.04 3.99 -2.60
CA GLN A 250 -2.12 3.00 -2.60
C GLN A 250 -2.08 2.09 -1.37
N LEU A 251 -0.90 1.63 -0.96
CA LEU A 251 -0.76 0.79 0.22
C LEU A 251 -1.07 1.56 1.50
N MET A 252 -0.64 2.83 1.60
CA MET A 252 -1.04 3.71 2.71
C MET A 252 -2.55 3.96 2.72
N LEU A 253 -3.18 4.15 1.56
CA LEU A 253 -4.64 4.25 1.47
C LEU A 253 -5.30 2.98 2.03
N ALA A 254 -4.79 1.81 1.67
CA ALA A 254 -5.29 0.54 2.17
C ALA A 254 -5.14 0.41 3.70
N CYS A 255 -4.02 0.88 4.27
CA CYS A 255 -3.79 0.93 5.72
C CYS A 255 -4.81 1.83 6.44
N PHE A 256 -5.12 3.01 5.89
CA PHE A 256 -6.06 3.95 6.50
C PHE A 256 -7.53 3.60 6.29
N LYS A 257 -7.87 2.96 5.18
CA LYS A 257 -9.25 2.72 4.75
C LYS A 257 -10.10 2.06 5.83
N LEU A 258 -9.63 0.96 6.43
CA LEU A 258 -10.41 0.25 7.47
C LEU A 258 -10.72 1.14 8.67
N ARG A 259 -9.73 1.93 9.11
CA ARG A 259 -9.87 2.83 10.25
C ARG A 259 -10.77 4.02 9.94
N ALA A 260 -10.57 4.65 8.79
CA ALA A 260 -11.35 5.79 8.32
C ALA A 260 -12.85 5.46 8.21
N PHE A 261 -13.21 4.21 7.90
CA PHE A 261 -14.59 3.76 7.72
C PHE A 261 -15.16 2.93 8.88
N ALA A 262 -14.42 2.77 9.99
CA ALA A 262 -14.94 2.12 11.21
C ALA A 262 -16.11 2.90 11.84
N ASP A 263 -16.90 2.27 12.72
CA ASP A 263 -18.04 2.94 13.37
C ASP A 263 -17.64 4.15 14.24
N SER A 264 -16.41 4.16 14.76
CA SER A 264 -15.88 5.31 15.51
C SER A 264 -15.57 6.50 14.61
N ARG A 265 -15.81 7.70 15.13
CA ARG A 265 -15.36 8.94 14.49
C ARG A 265 -13.83 9.04 14.55
N ASP A 266 -13.22 9.18 13.38
CA ASP A 266 -11.78 9.39 13.21
C ASP A 266 -11.52 10.29 11.99
N ASP A 267 -11.72 11.58 12.18
CA ASP A 267 -11.62 12.58 11.10
C ASP A 267 -10.19 12.69 10.56
N LEU A 268 -9.17 12.43 11.40
CA LEU A 268 -7.77 12.45 10.98
C LEU A 268 -7.51 11.35 9.93
N SER A 269 -7.90 10.12 10.24
CA SER A 269 -7.76 8.99 9.30
C SER A 269 -8.60 9.22 8.04
N LEU A 270 -9.82 9.75 8.18
CA LEU A 270 -10.69 10.05 7.05
C LEU A 270 -10.11 11.16 6.15
N GLY A 271 -9.50 12.19 6.73
CA GLY A 271 -8.79 13.24 6.00
C GLY A 271 -7.54 12.72 5.28
N HIS A 272 -6.77 11.82 5.90
CA HIS A 272 -5.67 11.14 5.21
C HIS A 272 -6.17 10.32 4.01
N VAL A 273 -7.30 9.62 4.14
CA VAL A 273 -7.95 8.94 3.01
C VAL A 273 -8.32 9.92 1.89
N VAL A 274 -8.93 11.08 2.21
CA VAL A 274 -9.25 12.11 1.21
C VAL A 274 -8.01 12.60 0.47
N VAL A 275 -6.91 12.88 1.18
CA VAL A 275 -5.64 13.30 0.56
C VAL A 275 -5.12 12.23 -0.41
N LEU A 276 -5.10 10.97 0.02
CA LEU A 276 -4.55 9.85 -0.76
C LEU A 276 -5.42 9.47 -1.97
N LEU A 277 -6.74 9.68 -1.90
CA LEU A 277 -7.68 9.39 -2.99
C LEU A 277 -7.47 10.23 -4.24
N GLN A 278 -6.75 11.36 -4.14
CA GLN A 278 -6.43 12.20 -5.29
C GLN A 278 -5.56 11.46 -6.33
N GLN A 279 -4.72 10.51 -5.89
CA GLN A 279 -3.65 9.90 -6.70
C GLN A 279 -4.18 9.18 -7.94
N ASP A 280 -5.27 8.43 -7.81
CA ASP A 280 -5.85 7.63 -8.89
C ASP A 280 -7.27 8.15 -9.22
N TRP A 281 -7.44 9.47 -9.26
CA TRP A 281 -8.70 10.06 -9.70
C TRP A 281 -8.93 9.81 -11.21
N PRO A 282 -10.14 9.42 -11.65
CA PRO A 282 -11.40 9.25 -10.91
C PRO A 282 -11.66 7.82 -10.39
N GLN A 283 -10.70 6.89 -10.47
CA GLN A 283 -10.89 5.51 -9.98
C GLN A 283 -11.27 5.46 -8.49
N GLY A 284 -10.79 6.41 -7.69
CA GLY A 284 -11.12 6.56 -6.27
C GLY A 284 -12.44 7.28 -5.95
N GLU A 285 -13.18 7.77 -6.94
CA GLU A 285 -14.37 8.62 -6.74
C GLU A 285 -15.44 7.96 -5.86
N LEU A 286 -15.77 6.68 -6.11
CA LEU A 286 -16.78 5.99 -5.31
C LEU A 286 -16.41 5.87 -3.83
N LEU A 287 -15.12 5.68 -3.53
CA LEU A 287 -14.63 5.62 -2.15
C LEU A 287 -14.58 7.02 -1.52
N PHE A 288 -14.32 8.06 -2.32
CA PHE A 288 -14.42 9.46 -1.91
C PHE A 288 -15.86 9.84 -1.54
N LEU A 289 -16.85 9.50 -2.37
CA LEU A 289 -18.26 9.77 -2.07
C LEU A 289 -18.71 9.10 -0.76
N LYS A 290 -18.18 7.92 -0.44
CA LYS A 290 -18.42 7.29 0.87
C LYS A 290 -17.79 8.05 2.02
N ALA A 291 -16.61 8.63 1.83
CA ALA A 291 -16.02 9.51 2.83
C ALA A 291 -16.90 10.75 3.05
N VAL A 292 -17.43 11.33 1.98
CA VAL A 292 -18.39 12.44 2.02
C VAL A 292 -19.68 12.04 2.74
N ASP A 293 -20.27 10.89 2.43
CA ASP A 293 -21.46 10.36 3.12
C ASP A 293 -21.21 10.19 4.62
N LYS A 294 -20.04 9.68 5.00
CA LYS A 294 -19.66 9.54 6.40
C LYS A 294 -19.52 10.89 7.10
N ILE A 295 -18.92 11.88 6.44
CA ILE A 295 -18.83 13.27 6.93
C ILE A 295 -20.23 13.86 7.12
N CYS A 296 -21.13 13.63 6.17
CA CYS A 296 -22.53 14.08 6.26
C CYS A 296 -23.24 13.48 7.47
N GLN A 297 -23.07 12.16 7.69
CA GLN A 297 -23.65 11.46 8.85
C GLN A 297 -23.10 11.98 10.18
N GLN A 298 -21.84 12.42 10.22
CA GLN A 298 -21.22 13.00 11.42
C GLN A 298 -21.64 14.45 11.68
N GLY A 299 -22.10 15.17 10.64
CA GLY A 299 -22.52 16.58 10.74
C GLY A 299 -21.38 17.58 10.91
N SER A 300 -20.16 17.10 11.17
CA SER A 300 -18.95 17.91 11.23
C SER A 300 -17.71 17.11 10.84
N PHE A 301 -16.70 17.80 10.35
CA PHE A 301 -15.43 17.21 9.95
C PHE A 301 -14.28 18.17 10.23
N GLN A 302 -13.25 17.67 10.92
CA GLN A 302 -12.06 18.42 11.29
C GLN A 302 -10.81 17.81 10.66
N TYR A 303 -10.11 18.60 9.84
CA TYR A 303 -8.86 18.18 9.23
C TYR A 303 -8.01 19.39 8.81
N GLU A 304 -7.07 19.78 9.68
CA GLU A 304 -6.26 21.00 9.50
C GLU A 304 -5.31 20.92 8.28
N ASN A 305 -5.04 19.71 7.80
CA ASN A 305 -4.16 19.45 6.65
C ASN A 305 -4.88 19.56 5.29
N PHE A 306 -6.18 19.85 5.27
CA PHE A 306 -6.97 19.89 4.04
C PHE A 306 -6.40 20.86 3.00
N PHE A 307 -6.26 22.13 3.37
CA PHE A 307 -5.74 23.17 2.49
C PHE A 307 -4.23 23.02 2.19
N ASN A 308 -3.52 22.14 2.89
CA ASN A 308 -2.12 21.90 2.59
C ASN A 308 -1.96 20.98 1.36
N TYR A 309 -2.86 19.99 1.21
CA TYR A 309 -2.64 18.84 0.34
C TYR A 309 -3.78 18.48 -0.62
N VAL A 310 -5.02 18.97 -0.43
CA VAL A 310 -6.14 18.67 -1.33
C VAL A 310 -6.21 19.71 -2.44
N THR A 311 -5.83 19.36 -3.67
CA THR A 311 -5.81 20.25 -4.84
C THR A 311 -6.74 19.80 -5.98
N ASN A 312 -7.34 18.61 -5.88
CA ASN A 312 -8.30 18.10 -6.86
C ASN A 312 -9.60 18.95 -6.86
N ILE A 313 -9.97 19.49 -8.03
CA ILE A 313 -11.09 20.44 -8.17
C ILE A 313 -12.43 19.81 -7.75
N ASP A 314 -12.71 18.59 -8.21
CA ASP A 314 -13.98 17.90 -7.92
C ASP A 314 -14.14 17.70 -6.41
N MET A 315 -13.06 17.33 -5.71
CA MET A 315 -13.07 17.22 -4.25
C MET A 315 -13.28 18.58 -3.56
N LEU A 316 -12.64 19.64 -4.05
CA LEU A 316 -12.81 21.00 -3.48
C LEU A 316 -14.25 21.49 -3.64
N GLU A 317 -14.87 21.24 -4.80
CA GLU A 317 -16.27 21.57 -5.08
C GLU A 317 -17.20 20.86 -4.10
N GLU A 318 -17.02 19.56 -3.90
CA GLU A 318 -17.83 18.77 -2.95
C GLU A 318 -17.69 19.30 -1.52
N PHE A 319 -16.49 19.62 -1.05
CA PHE A 319 -16.29 20.21 0.28
C PHE A 319 -16.88 21.63 0.40
N ALA A 320 -16.89 22.41 -0.68
CA ALA A 320 -17.58 23.70 -0.71
C ALA A 320 -19.11 23.51 -0.62
N TYR A 321 -19.64 22.53 -1.35
CA TYR A 321 -21.06 22.18 -1.35
C TYR A 321 -21.56 21.75 0.02
N LEU A 322 -20.81 20.92 0.76
CA LEU A 322 -21.19 20.44 2.11
C LEU A 322 -21.52 21.56 3.11
N ARG A 323 -20.92 22.75 2.95
CA ARG A 323 -21.16 23.89 3.84
C ARG A 323 -22.45 24.65 3.51
N THR A 324 -23.02 24.44 2.32
CA THR A 324 -24.25 25.10 1.87
C THR A 324 -25.49 24.56 2.58
N PRO A 325 -26.63 25.28 2.55
CA PRO A 325 -27.91 24.75 3.00
C PRO A 325 -28.30 23.44 2.31
N GLU A 326 -28.04 23.33 1.01
CA GLU A 326 -28.39 22.19 0.17
C GLU A 326 -27.48 20.97 0.46
N GLY A 327 -26.20 21.21 0.76
CA GLY A 327 -25.23 20.19 1.16
C GLY A 327 -25.26 19.80 2.64
N GLY A 328 -26.26 20.25 3.40
CA GLY A 328 -26.49 19.80 4.79
C GLY A 328 -25.88 20.67 5.89
N ARG A 329 -25.27 21.82 5.55
CA ARG A 329 -24.64 22.78 6.50
C ARG A 329 -23.62 22.11 7.42
N ILE A 330 -22.82 21.21 6.88
CA ILE A 330 -21.80 20.48 7.63
C ILE A 330 -20.79 21.48 8.24
N GLN A 331 -20.45 21.28 9.52
CA GLN A 331 -19.43 22.09 10.18
C GLN A 331 -18.04 21.59 9.77
N LEU A 332 -17.34 22.37 8.94
CA LEU A 332 -16.01 22.06 8.44
C LEU A 332 -14.94 22.87 9.18
N GLU A 333 -14.06 22.19 9.90
CA GLU A 333 -12.89 22.77 10.60
C GLU A 333 -11.61 22.38 9.85
N LEU A 334 -11.38 23.08 8.72
CA LEU A 334 -10.29 22.78 7.79
C LEU A 334 -9.08 23.72 7.95
N LEU A 335 -9.26 24.84 8.65
CA LEU A 335 -8.20 25.81 8.92
C LEU A 335 -7.65 25.59 10.33
N PRO A 336 -6.32 25.63 10.51
CA PRO A 336 -5.72 25.47 11.83
C PRO A 336 -6.24 26.52 12.82
N ASN A 337 -6.44 26.11 14.07
CA ASN A 337 -6.87 26.96 15.19
C ASN A 337 -8.32 27.51 15.16
N GLN A 338 -9.19 27.08 14.23
CA GLN A 338 -10.60 27.52 14.26
C GLN A 338 -11.36 27.07 15.51
N GLY A 339 -11.09 25.88 16.04
CA GLY A 339 -11.75 25.35 17.23
C GLY A 339 -11.47 26.14 18.52
N MET A 340 -10.31 26.81 18.62
CA MET A 340 -9.97 27.66 19.76
C MET A 340 -10.71 29.01 19.73
N LEU A 341 -10.95 29.58 18.53
CA LEU A 341 -11.71 30.83 18.39
C LEU A 341 -13.19 30.63 18.74
N ILE A 342 -13.77 29.48 18.42
CA ILE A 342 -15.20 29.23 18.61
C ILE A 342 -15.53 28.96 20.08
N LYS A 343 -14.63 28.32 20.86
CA LYS A 343 -14.86 28.01 22.28
C LYS A 343 -14.75 29.22 23.22
N HIS A 344 -14.03 30.27 22.84
CA HIS A 344 -13.77 31.43 23.71
C HIS A 344 -14.58 32.69 23.38
N HIS A 345 -15.35 32.72 22.29
CA HIS A 345 -16.05 33.93 21.87
C HIS A 345 -17.57 33.78 21.91
N THR A 346 -18.17 34.50 22.86
CA THR A 346 -19.60 34.83 22.89
C THR A 346 -20.09 35.27 21.51
N VAL A 347 -21.18 34.64 21.07
CA VAL A 347 -21.83 34.87 19.77
C VAL A 347 -22.15 36.36 19.56
N THR A 348 -21.30 37.06 18.82
CA THR A 348 -21.57 38.40 18.31
C THR A 348 -21.74 38.33 16.79
N ARG A 349 -22.77 39.01 16.28
CA ARG A 349 -23.30 38.95 14.89
C ARG A 349 -22.29 39.26 13.76
N GLY A 350 -21.02 39.59 14.06
CA GLY A 350 -19.97 39.92 13.08
C GLY A 350 -18.92 38.83 12.84
N ILE A 351 -18.68 37.93 13.81
CA ILE A 351 -17.57 36.95 13.75
C ILE A 351 -17.85 35.83 12.73
N THR A 352 -19.11 35.40 12.61
CA THR A 352 -19.52 34.35 11.67
C THR A 352 -19.40 34.75 10.20
N LYS A 353 -19.40 36.06 9.90
CA LYS A 353 -19.11 36.55 8.54
C LYS A 353 -17.63 36.41 8.20
N GLY A 354 -16.72 36.69 9.15
CA GLY A 354 -15.28 36.50 8.98
C GLY A 354 -14.92 35.05 8.67
N VAL A 355 -15.45 34.10 9.44
CA VAL A 355 -15.18 32.65 9.24
C VAL A 355 -15.71 32.11 7.91
N LYS A 356 -16.79 32.71 7.35
CA LYS A 356 -17.27 32.36 6.00
C LYS A 356 -16.36 32.92 4.92
N GLU A 357 -15.89 34.15 5.09
CA GLU A 357 -15.02 34.81 4.14
C GLU A 357 -13.62 34.19 4.12
N ASP A 358 -13.05 33.85 5.27
CA ASP A 358 -11.76 33.17 5.39
C ASP A 358 -11.76 31.82 4.66
N PHE A 359 -12.86 31.08 4.78
CA PHE A 359 -13.02 29.81 4.07
C PHE A 359 -13.14 30.00 2.56
N ARG A 360 -13.92 30.99 2.11
CA ARG A 360 -14.04 31.33 0.68
C ARG A 360 -12.67 31.68 0.09
N LEU A 361 -11.92 32.54 0.77
CA LEU A 361 -10.57 32.93 0.36
C LEU A 361 -9.59 31.75 0.39
N ALA A 362 -9.68 30.86 1.38
CA ALA A 362 -8.87 29.65 1.44
C ALA A 362 -9.19 28.69 0.28
N MET A 363 -10.47 28.51 -0.05
CA MET A 363 -10.92 27.74 -1.22
C MET A 363 -10.39 28.33 -2.53
N GLU A 364 -10.53 29.65 -2.75
CA GLU A 364 -10.03 30.30 -3.97
C GLU A 364 -8.51 30.15 -4.12
N ARG A 365 -7.77 30.29 -3.03
CA ARG A 365 -6.31 30.03 -3.00
C ARG A 365 -5.97 28.58 -3.27
N GLN A 366 -6.83 27.64 -2.86
CA GLN A 366 -6.58 26.22 -3.10
C GLN A 366 -6.90 25.81 -4.53
N VAL A 367 -7.96 26.36 -5.12
CA VAL A 367 -8.30 26.17 -6.54
C VAL A 367 -7.17 26.67 -7.44
N SER A 368 -6.51 27.78 -7.11
CA SER A 368 -5.37 28.25 -7.91
C SER A 368 -4.16 27.30 -7.92
N ARG A 369 -4.12 26.31 -7.01
CA ARG A 369 -3.11 25.25 -6.93
C ARG A 369 -3.49 23.98 -7.69
N CYS A 370 -4.62 23.95 -8.40
CA CYS A 370 -5.08 22.76 -9.14
C CYS A 370 -4.08 22.27 -10.21
N GLY A 371 -3.20 23.15 -10.70
CA GLY A 371 -2.13 22.81 -11.65
C GLY A 371 -0.83 22.31 -11.01
N GLU A 372 -0.74 22.22 -9.68
CA GLU A 372 0.44 21.66 -9.00
C GLU A 372 0.63 20.18 -9.38
N ASN A 373 1.89 19.73 -9.43
CA ASN A 373 2.18 18.31 -9.64
C ASN A 373 1.67 17.51 -8.43
N LEU A 374 0.62 16.72 -8.63
CA LEU A 374 -0.02 15.96 -7.57
C LEU A 374 0.96 15.01 -6.86
N LEU A 375 1.83 14.31 -7.60
CA LEU A 375 2.82 13.42 -6.99
C LEU A 375 3.81 14.18 -6.11
N SER A 376 4.18 15.42 -6.47
CA SER A 376 5.00 16.27 -5.61
C SER A 376 4.24 16.73 -4.36
N VAL A 377 2.94 17.04 -4.47
CA VAL A 377 2.09 17.39 -3.33
C VAL A 377 1.96 16.21 -2.36
N LEU A 378 1.68 15.01 -2.88
CA LEU A 378 1.54 13.78 -2.10
C LEU A 378 2.87 13.29 -1.52
N HIS A 379 3.99 13.47 -2.22
CA HIS A 379 5.32 13.24 -1.67
C HIS A 379 5.57 14.14 -0.45
N ARG A 380 5.30 15.45 -0.59
CA ARG A 380 5.43 16.41 0.54
C ARG A 380 4.49 16.08 1.70
N PHE A 381 3.28 15.60 1.42
CA PHE A 381 2.38 15.07 2.46
C PHE A 381 3.05 13.94 3.25
N CYS A 382 3.62 12.95 2.56
CA CYS A 382 4.31 11.83 3.21
C CYS A 382 5.50 12.28 4.07
N ILE A 383 6.29 13.24 3.59
CA ILE A 383 7.49 13.71 4.30
C ILE A 383 7.12 14.57 5.51
N ASN A 384 6.27 15.58 5.32
CA ASN A 384 5.95 16.55 6.36
C ASN A 384 5.07 15.93 7.46
N GLU A 385 4.13 15.06 7.08
CA GLU A 385 3.18 14.45 8.00
C GLU A 385 3.64 13.07 8.49
N LYS A 386 4.89 12.67 8.23
CA LYS A 386 5.45 11.33 8.55
C LYS A 386 5.09 10.88 9.97
N ILE A 387 5.33 11.73 10.95
CA ILE A 387 5.10 11.40 12.37
C ILE A 387 3.62 11.18 12.65
N ILE A 388 2.76 12.08 12.15
CA ILE A 388 1.30 12.02 12.37
C ILE A 388 0.71 10.79 11.67
N ILE A 389 1.15 10.51 10.44
CA ILE A 389 0.75 9.31 9.68
C ILE A 389 1.06 8.04 10.48
N ILE A 390 2.27 7.91 11.01
CA ILE A 390 2.67 6.73 11.79
C ILE A 390 1.86 6.64 13.08
N GLN A 391 1.71 7.75 13.81
CA GLN A 391 1.00 7.77 15.10
C GLN A 391 -0.50 7.49 14.97
N SER A 392 -1.10 7.84 13.83
CA SER A 392 -2.52 7.65 13.54
C SER A 392 -2.92 6.22 13.16
N LEU A 393 -1.97 5.30 13.00
CA LEU A 393 -2.24 3.88 12.74
C LEU A 393 -2.00 3.05 14.01
N PRO A 394 -2.72 1.94 14.23
CA PRO A 394 -2.53 1.08 15.41
C PRO A 394 -1.12 0.47 15.46
#